data_AF-W1U3R9-F1
#
_entry.id   AF-W1U3R9-F1
#
_cell.length_a   1.000
_cell.length_b   1.000
_cell.length_c   1.000
_cell.angle_alpha   90.00
_cell.angle_beta   90.00
_cell.angle_gamma   90.00
#
_symmetry.space_group_name_H-M   'P 1'
#
loop_
_entity.id
_entity.type
_entity.pdbx_description
1 polymer ?
#
loop_
_entity_poly.entity_id
_entity_poly.type
_entity_poly.pdbx_seq_one_letter_code
_entity_poly.pdbx_strand_id
1 'polypeptide(L)'
;MTTTRWWVSALLIFFLQTVVLPFWWQAEVRPDLWLVAVALITLFYGPRHGIWVAALAGVIADVLAANFFGPHLAGYLLLVLPLWLAWSRFQIRWEMSFLAVLVASLFAALVYYCIWWLGGIPINITRSFLGVALPQALLNALLALALHPLLRPRRQGD
;
A
#
# COMPACT_ATOMS: atom_id res chain seq x y z
N MET A 1 -18.19 -1.70 13.21
CA MET A 1 -18.15 -2.21 11.81
C MET A 1 -18.43 -3.69 11.85
N THR A 2 -19.32 -4.21 11.00
CA THR A 2 -19.61 -5.64 10.96
C THR A 2 -18.44 -6.39 10.32
N THR A 3 -18.04 -7.51 10.92
CA THR A 3 -16.90 -8.35 10.51
C THR A 3 -16.95 -8.70 9.01
N THR A 4 -18.15 -8.83 8.46
CA THR A 4 -18.42 -9.13 7.04
C THR A 4 -17.84 -8.10 6.07
N ARG A 5 -17.90 -6.80 6.38
CA ARG A 5 -17.41 -5.76 5.46
C ARG A 5 -15.89 -5.81 5.28
N TRP A 6 -15.16 -6.14 6.34
CA TRP A 6 -13.71 -6.31 6.29
C TRP A 6 -13.31 -7.43 5.34
N TRP A 7 -13.96 -8.59 5.46
CA TRP A 7 -13.71 -9.73 4.60
C TRP A 7 -14.04 -9.44 3.14
N VAL A 8 -15.16 -8.77 2.87
CA VAL A 8 -15.54 -8.38 1.51
C VAL A 8 -14.53 -7.40 0.90
N SER A 9 -14.10 -6.38 1.65
CA SER A 9 -13.08 -5.43 1.17
C SER A 9 -11.73 -6.12 0.92
N ALA A 10 -11.30 -6.99 1.82
CA ALA A 10 -10.05 -7.74 1.67
C ALA A 10 -10.09 -8.68 0.46
N LEU A 11 -11.21 -9.39 0.26
CA LEU A 11 -11.42 -10.25 -0.90
C LEU A 11 -11.45 -9.45 -2.21
N LEU A 12 -12.10 -8.29 -2.21
CA LEU A 12 -12.12 -7.40 -3.36
C LEU A 12 -10.71 -6.89 -3.71
N ILE A 13 -9.96 -6.41 -2.71
CA ILE A 13 -8.57 -5.97 -2.88
C ILE A 13 -7.71 -7.11 -3.44
N PHE A 14 -7.83 -8.31 -2.86
CA PHE A 14 -7.14 -9.49 -3.33
C PHE A 14 -7.46 -9.79 -4.80
N PHE A 15 -8.74 -9.87 -5.17
CA PHE A 15 -9.16 -10.18 -6.54
C PHE A 15 -8.71 -9.11 -7.54
N LEU A 16 -8.86 -7.82 -7.18
CA LEU A 16 -8.42 -6.72 -8.03
C LEU A 16 -6.91 -6.72 -8.23
N GLN A 17 -6.12 -6.95 -7.17
CA GLN A 17 -4.66 -6.95 -7.25
C GLN A 17 -4.10 -8.15 -8.02
N THR A 18 -4.73 -9.31 -7.91
CA THR A 18 -4.18 -10.58 -8.42
C THR A 18 -4.70 -10.96 -9.79
N VAL A 19 -5.92 -10.56 -10.13
CA VAL A 19 -6.57 -10.94 -11.40
C VAL A 19 -6.74 -9.75 -12.32
N VAL A 20 -7.41 -8.70 -11.83
CA VAL A 20 -7.85 -7.59 -12.69
C VAL A 20 -6.67 -6.71 -13.11
N LEU A 21 -5.85 -6.27 -12.15
CA LEU A 21 -4.70 -5.41 -12.45
C LEU A 21 -3.68 -6.08 -13.37
N PRO A 22 -3.26 -7.35 -13.14
CA PRO A 22 -2.32 -8.00 -14.06
C PRO A 22 -2.88 -8.21 -15.47
N PHE A 23 -4.20 -8.42 -15.61
CA PHE A 23 -4.83 -8.60 -16.93
C PHE A 23 -4.91 -7.30 -17.73
N TRP A 24 -5.39 -6.22 -17.10
CA TRP A 24 -5.61 -4.93 -17.77
C TRP A 24 -4.36 -4.03 -17.81
N TRP A 25 -3.44 -4.21 -16.87
CA TRP A 25 -2.30 -3.31 -16.65
C TRP A 25 -0.97 -4.02 -16.91
N GLN A 26 -0.66 -4.22 -18.19
CA GLN A 26 0.59 -4.86 -18.61
C GLN A 26 1.82 -3.91 -18.55
N ALA A 27 1.62 -2.64 -18.22
CA ALA A 27 2.68 -1.66 -18.09
C ALA A 27 3.65 -1.97 -16.93
N GLU A 28 4.84 -1.36 -17.00
CA GLU A 28 5.87 -1.41 -15.95
C GLU A 28 5.39 -0.75 -14.65
N VAL A 29 4.63 0.35 -14.77
CA VAL A 29 3.99 1.02 -13.64
C VAL A 29 2.69 0.34 -13.32
N ARG A 30 2.59 -0.31 -12.16
CA ARG A 30 1.36 -0.96 -11.70
C ARG A 30 0.96 -0.43 -10.33
N PRO A 31 -0.33 -0.16 -10.10
CA PRO A 31 -0.77 0.21 -8.77
C PRO A 31 -0.66 -0.95 -7.78
N ASP A 32 -0.51 -0.59 -6.52
CA ASP A 32 -0.35 -1.50 -5.39
C ASP A 32 -1.48 -1.28 -4.38
N LEU A 33 -2.56 -2.04 -4.55
CA LEU A 33 -3.72 -1.99 -3.65
C LEU A 33 -3.38 -2.50 -2.24
N TRP A 34 -2.39 -3.38 -2.09
CA TRP A 34 -1.96 -3.88 -0.79
C TRP A 34 -1.34 -2.76 0.02
N LEU A 35 -0.41 -2.00 -0.58
CA LEU A 35 0.21 -0.84 0.06
C LEU A 35 -0.83 0.21 0.45
N VAL A 36 -1.76 0.52 -0.46
CA VAL A 36 -2.85 1.48 -0.18
C VAL A 36 -3.68 1.01 1.02
N ALA A 37 -4.06 -0.26 1.05
CA ALA A 37 -4.83 -0.83 2.15
C ALA A 37 -4.06 -0.79 3.47
N VAL A 38 -2.80 -1.20 3.48
CA VAL A 38 -1.91 -1.14 4.66
C VAL A 38 -1.83 0.29 5.18
N ALA A 39 -1.60 1.26 4.31
CA ALA A 39 -1.46 2.65 4.71
C ALA A 39 -2.75 3.20 5.33
N LEU A 40 -3.89 3.00 4.67
CA LEU A 40 -5.19 3.48 5.16
C LEU A 40 -5.60 2.78 6.46
N ILE A 41 -5.42 1.46 6.56
CA ILE A 41 -5.79 0.70 7.76
C ILE A 41 -4.91 1.13 8.95
N THR A 42 -3.62 1.34 8.71
CA THR A 42 -2.70 1.87 9.73
C THR A 42 -3.18 3.22 10.26
N LEU A 43 -3.58 4.14 9.37
CA LEU A 43 -4.00 5.49 9.75
C LEU A 43 -5.41 5.55 10.34
N PHE A 44 -6.31 4.66 9.94
CA PHE A 44 -7.71 4.66 10.41
C PHE A 44 -7.90 3.87 11.70
N TYR A 45 -7.20 2.74 11.86
CA TYR A 45 -7.40 1.79 12.98
C TYR A 45 -6.15 1.61 13.84
N GLY A 46 -5.04 2.24 13.46
CA GLY A 46 -3.81 2.28 14.23
C GLY A 46 -2.75 1.26 13.81
N PRO A 47 -1.53 1.42 14.34
CA PRO A 47 -0.34 0.69 13.93
C PRO A 47 -0.46 -0.82 14.13
N ARG A 48 -1.13 -1.27 15.21
CA ARG A 48 -1.32 -2.70 15.47
C ARG A 48 -2.08 -3.40 14.35
N HIS A 49 -3.17 -2.79 13.87
CA HIS A 49 -3.92 -3.30 12.72
C HIS A 49 -3.10 -3.20 11.43
N GLY A 50 -2.37 -2.09 11.26
CA GLY A 50 -1.42 -1.90 10.17
C GLY A 50 -0.39 -3.03 10.04
N ILE A 51 0.26 -3.42 11.14
CA ILE A 51 1.26 -4.49 11.17
C ILE A 51 0.65 -5.83 10.71
N TRP A 52 -0.53 -6.19 11.23
CA TRP A 52 -1.18 -7.45 10.85
C TRP A 52 -1.51 -7.50 9.36
N VAL A 53 -2.07 -6.41 8.82
CA VAL A 53 -2.40 -6.34 7.40
C VAL A 53 -1.15 -6.30 6.54
N ALA A 54 -0.11 -5.56 6.96
CA ALA A 54 1.18 -5.51 6.26
C ALA A 54 1.84 -6.89 6.17
N ALA A 55 1.84 -7.64 7.28
CA ALA A 55 2.39 -8.99 7.31
C ALA A 55 1.62 -9.92 6.35
N LEU A 56 0.30 -9.95 6.45
CA LEU A 56 -0.53 -10.82 5.61
C LEU A 56 -0.43 -10.45 4.12
N ALA A 57 -0.62 -9.17 3.81
CA ALA A 57 -0.56 -8.67 2.44
C ALA A 57 0.84 -8.84 1.83
N GLY A 58 1.89 -8.63 2.62
CA GLY A 58 3.27 -8.79 2.20
C GLY A 58 3.62 -10.23 1.86
N VAL A 59 3.25 -11.18 2.74
CA VAL A 59 3.43 -12.61 2.48
C VAL A 59 2.65 -13.04 1.23
N ILE A 60 1.39 -12.64 1.11
CA ILE A 60 0.57 -12.95 -0.06
C ILE A 60 1.20 -12.38 -1.33
N ALA A 61 1.62 -11.11 -1.31
CA ALA A 61 2.23 -10.45 -2.47
C ALA A 61 3.54 -11.13 -2.88
N ASP A 62 4.41 -11.46 -1.93
CA ASP A 62 5.67 -12.13 -2.21
C ASP A 62 5.47 -13.55 -2.77
N VAL A 63 4.51 -14.32 -2.24
CA VAL A 63 4.16 -15.66 -2.75
C VAL A 63 3.61 -15.58 -4.18
N LEU A 64 2.73 -14.63 -4.45
CA LEU A 64 2.09 -14.51 -5.77
C LEU A 64 3.00 -13.89 -6.83
N ALA A 65 3.96 -13.05 -6.44
CA ALA A 65 4.94 -12.49 -7.35
C ALA A 65 5.88 -13.56 -7.95
N ALA A 66 5.98 -14.75 -7.31
CA ALA A 66 6.80 -15.89 -7.74
C ALA A 66 8.28 -15.55 -8.02
N ASN A 67 8.77 -14.46 -7.41
CA ASN A 67 10.13 -13.96 -7.55
C ASN A 67 10.90 -14.18 -6.24
N PHE A 68 11.48 -13.11 -5.68
CA PHE A 68 12.19 -13.12 -4.41
C PHE A 68 11.21 -12.88 -3.25
N PHE A 69 11.25 -13.74 -2.23
CA PHE A 69 10.42 -13.61 -1.04
C PHE A 69 11.02 -12.59 -0.07
N GLY A 70 10.22 -11.66 0.44
CA GLY A 70 10.63 -10.69 1.45
C GLY A 70 10.51 -9.22 1.08
N PRO A 71 10.67 -8.76 -0.19
CA PRO A 71 10.57 -7.34 -0.51
C PRO A 71 9.24 -6.73 -0.13
N HIS A 72 8.11 -7.33 -0.51
CA HIS A 72 6.80 -6.75 -0.21
C HIS A 72 6.51 -6.83 1.28
N LEU A 73 6.84 -7.95 1.93
CA LEU A 73 6.74 -8.08 3.38
C LEU A 73 7.54 -7.00 4.13
N ALA A 74 8.82 -6.83 3.79
CA ALA A 74 9.67 -5.82 4.41
C ALA A 74 9.18 -4.40 4.10
N GLY A 75 8.83 -4.12 2.84
CA GLY A 75 8.32 -2.83 2.38
C GLY A 75 7.07 -2.41 3.14
N TYR A 76 6.09 -3.29 3.27
CA TYR A 76 4.83 -2.97 3.96
C TYR A 76 5.01 -2.86 5.48
N LEU A 77 5.84 -3.72 6.10
CA LEU A 77 6.08 -3.63 7.54
C LEU A 77 6.84 -2.36 7.91
N LEU A 78 7.89 -2.01 7.16
CA LEU A 78 8.66 -0.79 7.40
C LEU A 78 7.83 0.47 7.14
N LEU A 79 6.86 0.40 6.22
CA LEU A 79 5.93 1.50 5.96
C LEU A 79 5.07 1.88 7.18
N VAL A 80 4.77 0.92 8.06
CA VAL A 80 3.94 1.19 9.24
C VAL A 80 4.65 2.14 10.21
N LEU A 81 5.98 2.20 10.23
CA LEU A 81 6.76 3.04 11.15
C LEU A 81 6.48 4.54 10.99
N PRO A 82 6.69 5.17 9.81
CA PRO A 82 6.35 6.59 9.64
C PRO A 82 4.85 6.87 9.81
N LEU A 83 3.99 5.92 9.42
CA LEU A 83 2.55 6.06 9.57
C LEU A 83 2.10 6.01 11.03
N TRP A 84 2.78 5.23 11.86
CA TRP A 84 2.54 5.18 13.30
C TRP A 84 2.78 6.55 13.95
N LEU A 85 3.87 7.23 13.57
CA LEU A 85 4.16 8.58 14.06
C LEU A 85 3.07 9.58 13.66
N ALA A 86 2.58 9.47 12.42
CA ALA A 86 1.52 10.34 11.91
C ALA A 86 0.12 10.01 12.45
N TRP A 87 -0.10 8.76 12.89
CA TRP A 87 -1.42 8.22 13.22
C TRP A 87 -2.20 9.09 14.23
N SER A 88 -1.55 9.48 15.33
CA SER A 88 -2.21 10.26 16.40
C SER A 88 -2.68 11.65 15.97
N ARG A 89 -2.09 12.20 14.90
CA ARG A 89 -2.43 13.52 14.33
C ARG A 89 -3.24 13.41 13.05
N PHE A 90 -3.49 12.20 12.57
CA PHE A 90 -4.10 11.98 11.28
C PHE A 90 -5.58 12.32 11.31
N GLN A 91 -6.01 13.18 10.39
CA GLN A 91 -7.42 13.50 10.20
C GLN A 91 -8.00 12.61 9.12
N ILE A 92 -9.08 11.90 9.42
CA ILE A 92 -9.79 11.04 8.46
C ILE A 92 -10.57 11.93 7.49
N ARG A 93 -9.85 12.43 6.49
CA ARG A 93 -10.34 13.21 5.36
C ARG A 93 -9.75 12.65 4.07
N TRP A 94 -10.48 12.79 2.96
CA TRP A 94 -10.06 12.20 1.69
C TRP A 94 -8.74 12.79 1.18
N GLU A 95 -8.51 14.09 1.41
CA GLU A 95 -7.28 14.80 1.05
C GLU A 95 -6.07 14.26 1.82
N MET A 96 -6.26 14.01 3.11
CA MET A 96 -5.20 13.49 3.98
C MET A 96 -4.87 12.03 3.63
N SER A 97 -5.87 11.24 3.25
CA SER A 97 -5.65 9.89 2.73
C SER A 97 -4.86 9.90 1.41
N PHE A 98 -5.20 10.79 0.48
CA PHE A 98 -4.45 10.96 -0.76
C PHE A 98 -2.99 11.30 -0.47
N LEU A 99 -2.75 12.35 0.32
CA LEU A 99 -1.41 12.82 0.64
C LEU A 99 -0.59 11.76 1.39
N ALA A 100 -1.21 11.10 2.37
CA ALA A 100 -0.52 10.08 3.15
C ALA A 100 -0.15 8.86 2.31
N VAL A 101 -1.03 8.40 1.42
CA VAL A 101 -0.72 7.27 0.52
C VAL A 101 0.33 7.64 -0.53
N LEU A 102 0.33 8.89 -1.01
CA LEU A 102 1.37 9.40 -1.90
C LEU A 102 2.75 9.32 -1.23
N VAL A 103 2.88 9.90 -0.03
CA VAL A 103 4.14 9.90 0.74
C VAL A 103 4.53 8.48 1.14
N ALA A 104 3.57 7.66 1.57
CA ALA A 104 3.77 6.27 1.89
C ALA A 104 4.33 5.45 0.72
N SER A 105 3.78 5.65 -0.48
CA SER A 105 4.24 4.96 -1.69
C SER A 105 5.67 5.36 -2.08
N LEU A 106 6.01 6.64 -1.95
CA LEU A 106 7.38 7.13 -2.19
C LEU A 106 8.36 6.57 -1.15
N PHE A 107 7.95 6.48 0.11
CA PHE A 107 8.76 5.84 1.15
C PHE A 107 8.97 4.35 0.88
N ALA A 108 7.92 3.62 0.49
CA ALA A 108 8.05 2.22 0.11
C ALA A 108 8.99 2.02 -1.09
N ALA A 109 8.91 2.89 -2.11
CA ALA A 109 9.84 2.88 -3.23
C ALA A 109 11.30 3.06 -2.78
N LEU A 110 11.56 3.97 -1.83
CA LEU A 110 12.89 4.12 -1.25
C LEU A 110 13.35 2.82 -0.56
N VAL A 111 12.47 2.17 0.21
CA VAL A 111 12.78 0.88 0.86
C VAL A 111 13.10 -0.19 -0.19
N TYR A 112 12.32 -0.30 -1.27
CA TYR A 112 12.59 -1.25 -2.35
C TYR A 112 13.93 -0.99 -3.03
N TYR A 113 14.27 0.28 -3.29
CA TYR A 113 15.58 0.63 -3.86
C TYR A 113 16.74 0.30 -2.94
N CYS A 114 16.59 0.50 -1.63
CA CYS A 114 17.59 0.07 -0.65
C CYS A 114 17.78 -1.46 -0.69
N ILE A 115 16.69 -2.23 -0.74
CA ILE A 115 16.75 -3.70 -0.82
C ILE A 115 17.48 -4.15 -2.09
N TRP A 116 17.12 -3.59 -3.25
CA TRP A 116 17.75 -3.93 -4.52
C TRP A 116 19.23 -3.53 -4.56
N TRP A 117 19.59 -2.38 -3.99
CA TRP A 117 20.99 -1.94 -3.89
C TRP A 117 21.80 -2.89 -3.00
N LEU A 118 21.26 -3.29 -1.85
CA LEU A 118 21.87 -4.30 -0.97
C LEU A 118 21.99 -5.67 -1.64
N GLY A 119 21.05 -6.01 -2.52
CA GLY A 119 21.07 -7.21 -3.36
C GLY A 119 22.06 -7.16 -4.52
N GLY A 120 22.80 -6.06 -4.70
CA GLY A 120 23.75 -5.89 -5.80
C GLY A 120 23.11 -5.73 -7.18
N ILE A 121 21.80 -5.44 -7.23
CA ILE A 121 21.08 -5.21 -8.49
C ILE A 121 21.40 -3.79 -8.96
N PRO A 122 21.89 -3.60 -10.20
CA PRO A 122 22.15 -2.25 -10.71
C PRO A 122 20.83 -1.51 -10.96
N ILE A 123 20.68 -0.32 -10.36
CA ILE A 123 19.47 0.50 -10.47
C ILE A 123 19.86 1.87 -11.01
N ASN A 124 19.15 2.33 -12.04
CA ASN A 124 19.20 3.72 -12.46
C ASN A 124 18.17 4.52 -11.65
N ILE A 125 18.61 5.13 -10.55
CA ILE A 125 17.74 5.82 -9.58
C ILE A 125 16.83 6.85 -10.27
N THR A 126 17.37 7.68 -11.17
CA THR A 126 16.60 8.71 -11.86
C THR A 126 15.49 8.13 -12.70
N ARG A 127 15.81 7.12 -13.52
CA ARG A 127 14.83 6.45 -14.38
C ARG A 127 13.79 5.68 -13.56
N SER A 128 14.21 4.95 -12.53
CA SER A 128 13.30 4.20 -11.67
C SER A 128 12.38 5.14 -10.89
N PHE A 129 12.90 6.25 -10.37
CA PHE A 129 12.10 7.22 -9.63
C PHE A 129 11.06 7.91 -10.51
N LEU A 130 11.48 8.51 -11.62
CA LEU A 130 10.60 9.27 -12.51
C LEU A 130 9.68 8.38 -13.36
N GLY A 131 10.18 7.20 -13.76
CA GLY A 131 9.47 6.29 -14.64
C GLY A 131 8.56 5.31 -13.91
N VAL A 132 8.84 4.99 -12.63
CA VAL A 132 8.09 3.98 -11.88
C VAL A 132 7.57 4.50 -10.54
N ALA A 133 8.45 4.88 -9.61
CA ALA A 133 8.01 5.20 -8.24
C ALA A 133 7.05 6.39 -8.18
N LEU A 134 7.35 7.49 -8.86
CA LEU A 134 6.51 8.68 -8.83
C LEU A 134 5.15 8.43 -9.53
N PRO A 135 5.09 7.87 -10.76
CA PRO A 135 3.82 7.49 -11.37
C PRO A 135 3.01 6.50 -10.53
N GLN A 136 3.65 5.48 -9.97
CA GLN A 136 2.99 4.48 -9.12
C GLN A 136 2.44 5.12 -7.84
N ALA A 137 3.20 6.01 -7.20
CA ALA A 137 2.75 6.72 -6.01
C ALA A 137 1.52 7.59 -6.29
N LEU A 138 1.48 8.26 -7.45
CA LEU A 138 0.30 9.03 -7.88
C LEU A 138 -0.91 8.11 -8.14
N LEU A 139 -0.72 6.98 -8.82
CA LEU A 139 -1.79 6.00 -9.03
C LEU A 139 -2.31 5.44 -7.70
N ASN A 140 -1.43 5.10 -6.77
CA ASN A 140 -1.79 4.63 -5.43
C ASN A 140 -2.57 5.70 -4.65
N ALA A 141 -2.14 6.96 -4.74
CA ALA A 141 -2.84 8.07 -4.10
C ALA A 141 -4.25 8.28 -4.70
N LEU A 142 -4.41 8.15 -6.01
CA LEU A 142 -5.73 8.17 -6.67
C LEU A 142 -6.58 6.99 -6.21
N LEU A 143 -6.02 5.79 -6.10
CA LEU A 143 -6.71 4.62 -5.55
C LEU A 143 -7.10 4.81 -4.09
N ALA A 144 -6.31 5.54 -3.30
CA ALA A 144 -6.67 5.88 -1.94
C ALA A 144 -8.00 6.64 -1.86
N LEU A 145 -8.32 7.48 -2.85
CA LEU A 145 -9.63 8.16 -2.91
C LEU A 145 -10.78 7.17 -3.11
N ALA A 146 -10.58 6.15 -3.93
CA ALA A 146 -11.57 5.09 -4.14
C ALA A 146 -11.71 4.15 -2.94
N LEU A 147 -10.59 3.81 -2.28
CA LEU A 147 -10.57 2.90 -1.12
C LEU A 147 -10.94 3.59 0.20
N HIS A 148 -10.75 4.91 0.32
CA HIS A 148 -11.10 5.69 1.51
C HIS A 148 -12.55 5.44 1.97
N PRO A 149 -13.60 5.64 1.15
CA PRO A 149 -14.98 5.45 1.62
C PRO A 149 -15.28 4.00 2.00
N LEU A 150 -14.59 3.04 1.37
CA LEU A 150 -14.76 1.62 1.64
C LEU A 150 -14.16 1.22 3.00
N LEU A 151 -12.97 1.73 3.30
CA LEU A 151 -12.16 1.36 4.46
C LEU A 151 -12.32 2.30 5.66
N ARG A 152 -12.92 3.49 5.51
CA ARG A 152 -13.06 4.43 6.62
C ARG A 152 -13.95 3.85 7.75
N PRO A 153 -13.66 4.17 9.03
CA PRO A 153 -14.56 3.88 10.12
C PRO A 153 -15.88 4.62 9.92
N ARG A 154 -17.03 3.97 10.18
CA ARG A 154 -18.30 4.69 10.29
C ARG A 154 -18.30 5.51 11.57
N ARG A 155 -18.63 6.80 11.48
CA ARG A 155 -19.08 7.57 12.64
C ARG A 155 -20.45 7.04 13.07
N GLN A 156 -20.70 6.96 14.38
CA GLN A 156 -22.07 6.75 14.87
C GLN A 156 -22.92 7.93 14.38
N GLY A 157 -23.77 7.69 13.38
CA GLY A 157 -24.56 8.73 12.71
C GLY A 157 -24.76 8.55 11.20
N ASP A 158 -23.99 7.66 10.55
CA ASP A 158 -24.16 7.26 9.13
C ASP A 158 -25.03 6.00 8.98
#